data_AF-A0A3T0DH67-F1
#
_entry.id   AF-A0A3T0DH67-F1
#
_cell.length_a   1.000
_cell.length_b   1.000
_cell.length_c   1.000
_cell.angle_alpha   90.00
_cell.angle_beta   90.00
_cell.angle_gamma   90.00
#
_symmetry.space_group_name_H-M   'P 1'
#
loop_
_entity.id
_entity.type
_entity.pdbx_description
1 polymer ?
#
loop_
_entity_poly.entity_id
_entity_poly.type
_entity_poly.pdbx_seq_one_letter_code
_entity_poly.pdbx_strand_id
1 'polypeptide(L)'
;MPGWRDLPVLPATIRVRDGGSSLSKLAMKWITERYPQHMQVPGAPIITERGPYGTRHVHHYSPWGGYDLSHTALERPAAPQVPSRAPRRELPPFVPASQPGQSSPAGRALSQ
;
A
#
# COMPACT_ATOMS: atom_id res chain seq x y z
N MET A 1 -6.71 2.86 -15.56
CA MET A 1 -6.29 2.17 -16.79
C MET A 1 -7.28 1.06 -17.09
N PRO A 2 -7.85 0.97 -18.29
CA PRO A 2 -8.50 -0.24 -18.79
C PRO A 2 -7.46 -1.36 -19.04
N GLY A 3 -7.87 -2.63 -19.07
CA GLY A 3 -7.01 -3.77 -19.47
C GLY A 3 -5.98 -4.26 -18.44
N TRP A 4 -5.80 -3.59 -17.30
CA TRP A 4 -4.79 -4.01 -16.31
C TRP A 4 -5.05 -5.39 -15.70
N ARG A 5 -6.31 -5.84 -15.65
CA ARG A 5 -6.68 -7.15 -15.11
C ARG A 5 -6.25 -8.30 -16.01
N ASP A 6 -6.02 -8.02 -17.29
CA ASP A 6 -5.59 -9.00 -18.28
C ASP A 6 -4.06 -9.14 -18.35
N LEU A 7 -3.34 -8.40 -17.50
CA LEU A 7 -1.89 -8.49 -17.41
C LEU A 7 -1.44 -9.87 -16.90
N PRO A 8 -0.39 -10.45 -17.49
CA PRO A 8 0.22 -11.66 -16.95
C PRO A 8 0.70 -11.46 -15.50
N VAL A 9 0.47 -12.48 -14.67
CA VAL A 9 0.98 -12.53 -13.30
C VAL A 9 2.46 -12.94 -13.32
N LEU A 10 3.34 -12.10 -12.79
CA LEU A 10 4.76 -12.38 -12.64
C LEU A 10 4.97 -13.46 -11.55
N PRO A 11 5.55 -14.63 -11.88
CA PRO A 11 5.76 -15.72 -10.93
C PRO A 11 6.67 -15.34 -9.77
N ALA A 12 6.39 -15.88 -8.58
CA ALA A 12 7.13 -15.57 -7.36
C ALA A 12 8.60 -15.98 -7.44
N THR A 13 8.91 -17.06 -8.18
CA THR A 13 10.25 -17.59 -8.39
C THR A 13 11.18 -16.63 -9.14
N ILE A 14 10.62 -15.78 -10.02
CA ILE A 14 11.41 -14.83 -10.81
C ILE A 14 11.28 -13.39 -10.31
N ARG A 15 10.35 -13.11 -9.38
CA ARG A 15 10.14 -11.80 -8.71
C ARG A 15 11.30 -11.38 -7.79
N VAL A 16 12.47 -12.01 -7.90
CA VAL A 16 13.65 -11.66 -7.11
C VAL A 16 14.03 -10.20 -7.36
N ARG A 17 14.40 -9.50 -6.28
CA ARG A 17 14.86 -8.11 -6.35
C ARG A 17 16.34 -8.01 -6.14
N ASP A 18 16.98 -7.15 -6.93
CA ASP A 18 18.38 -6.80 -6.74
C ASP A 18 18.47 -5.72 -5.65
N GLY A 19 19.11 -6.02 -4.53
CA GLY A 19 19.37 -5.05 -3.46
C GLY A 19 18.12 -4.40 -2.82
N GLY A 20 16.94 -5.03 -2.94
CA GLY A 20 15.70 -4.63 -2.27
C GLY A 20 14.85 -3.57 -2.99
N SER A 21 15.41 -2.81 -3.93
CA SER A 21 14.73 -1.67 -4.56
C SER A 21 14.11 -2.00 -5.93
N SER A 22 14.85 -2.69 -6.80
CA SER A 22 14.43 -2.95 -8.19
C SER A 22 14.17 -4.42 -8.48
N LEU A 23 13.31 -4.70 -9.46
CA LEU A 23 13.16 -6.03 -10.02
C LEU A 23 14.49 -6.51 -10.64
N SER A 24 14.77 -7.80 -10.52
CA SER A 24 15.92 -8.42 -11.18
C SER A 24 15.82 -8.30 -12.71
N LYS A 25 16.98 -8.41 -13.39
CA LYS A 25 17.04 -8.45 -14.86
C LYS A 25 16.14 -9.54 -15.47
N LEU A 26 16.03 -10.69 -14.80
CA LEU A 26 15.18 -11.80 -15.25
C LEU A 26 13.69 -11.42 -15.21
N ALA A 27 13.24 -10.82 -14.11
CA ALA A 27 11.88 -10.31 -14.00
C ALA A 27 11.59 -9.25 -15.06
N MET A 28 12.52 -8.31 -15.26
CA MET A 28 12.38 -7.26 -16.28
C MET A 28 12.21 -7.83 -17.68
N LYS A 29 13.07 -8.78 -18.07
CA LYS A 29 12.98 -9.46 -19.37
C LYS A 29 11.63 -10.14 -19.55
N TRP A 30 11.19 -10.90 -18.55
CA TRP A 30 9.91 -11.62 -18.60
C TRP A 30 8.73 -10.65 -18.77
N ILE A 31 8.74 -9.53 -18.05
CA ILE A 31 7.69 -8.50 -18.15
C ILE A 31 7.67 -7.90 -19.56
N THR A 32 8.82 -7.45 -20.08
CA THR A 32 8.91 -6.81 -21.41
C THR A 32 8.43 -7.75 -22.53
N GLU A 33 8.71 -9.04 -22.43
CA GLU A 33 8.32 -10.03 -23.45
C GLU A 33 6.83 -10.38 -23.43
N ARG A 34 6.17 -10.32 -22.27
CA ARG A 34 4.81 -10.84 -22.10
C ARG A 34 3.75 -9.77 -21.89
N TYR A 35 4.13 -8.59 -21.40
CA TYR A 35 3.16 -7.52 -21.20
C TYR A 35 2.79 -6.91 -22.55
N PRO A 36 1.50 -6.65 -22.81
CA PRO A 36 1.09 -6.01 -24.04
C PRO A 36 1.70 -4.60 -24.13
N GLN A 37 2.09 -4.20 -25.34
CA GLN A 37 2.86 -2.96 -25.56
C GLN A 37 2.18 -1.70 -24.99
N HIS A 38 0.84 -1.64 -25.07
CA HIS A 38 0.06 -0.50 -24.58
C HIS A 38 0.05 -0.39 -23.04
N MET A 39 0.48 -1.42 -22.32
CA MET A 39 0.65 -1.43 -20.86
C MET A 39 2.10 -1.23 -20.44
N GLN A 40 3.02 -1.00 -21.38
CA GLN A 40 4.42 -0.66 -21.09
C GLN A 40 4.62 0.86 -21.07
N VAL A 41 3.76 1.56 -20.32
CA VAL A 41 3.65 3.03 -20.30
C VAL A 41 3.78 3.57 -18.87
N PRO A 42 4.20 4.84 -18.67
CA PRO A 42 4.30 5.44 -17.35
C PRO A 42 3.03 5.28 -16.51
N GLY A 43 3.20 4.88 -15.25
CA GLY A 43 2.13 4.60 -14.29
C GLY A 43 1.50 3.20 -14.42
N ALA A 44 1.86 2.40 -15.42
CA ALA A 44 1.28 1.06 -15.58
C ALA A 44 1.63 0.13 -14.41
N PRO A 45 0.68 -0.70 -13.93
CA PRO A 45 0.95 -1.64 -12.86
C PRO A 45 1.67 -2.89 -13.38
N ILE A 46 2.24 -3.64 -12.45
CA ILE A 46 2.56 -5.07 -12.63
C ILE A 46 1.68 -5.88 -11.67
N ILE A 47 1.45 -7.14 -11.99
CA ILE A 47 0.80 -8.09 -11.09
C ILE A 47 1.80 -9.15 -10.71
N THR A 48 1.93 -9.42 -9.42
CA THR A 48 2.87 -10.39 -8.90
C THR A 48 2.18 -11.50 -8.13
N GLU A 49 2.69 -12.71 -8.33
CA GLU A 49 2.33 -13.85 -7.48
C GLU A 49 2.89 -13.63 -6.07
N ARG A 50 2.06 -13.92 -5.07
CA ARG A 50 2.35 -13.71 -3.64
C ARG A 50 2.00 -14.96 -2.87
N GLY A 51 2.77 -15.22 -1.81
CA GLY A 51 2.40 -16.22 -0.82
C GLY A 51 1.17 -15.78 0.00
N PRO A 52 0.78 -16.59 1.00
CA PRO A 52 -0.42 -16.35 1.81
C PRO A 52 -0.38 -15.04 2.63
N TYR A 53 0.81 -14.47 2.83
CA TYR A 53 1.03 -13.22 3.54
C TYR A 53 1.63 -12.16 2.59
N GLY A 54 1.18 -10.90 2.71
CA GLY A 54 1.69 -9.79 1.90
C GLY A 54 0.92 -9.51 0.61
N THR A 55 -0.40 -9.43 0.70
CA THR A 55 -1.32 -9.10 -0.41
C THR A 55 -1.49 -7.59 -0.67
N ARG A 56 -0.78 -6.74 0.09
CA ARG A 56 -0.81 -5.28 -0.08
C ARG A 56 -0.26 -4.88 -1.45
N HIS A 57 -0.87 -3.86 -2.04
CA HIS A 57 -0.36 -3.22 -3.24
C HIS A 57 0.72 -2.23 -2.85
N VAL A 58 1.79 -2.13 -3.64
CA VAL A 58 2.91 -1.23 -3.33
C VAL A 58 3.14 -0.25 -4.45
N HIS A 59 3.10 1.04 -4.13
CA HIS A 59 3.31 2.12 -5.08
C HIS A 59 4.78 2.20 -5.53
N HIS A 60 5.03 2.64 -6.77
CA HIS A 60 6.34 2.77 -7.40
C HIS A 60 7.17 1.49 -7.55
N TYR A 61 6.54 0.33 -7.39
CA TYR A 61 7.23 -0.96 -7.50
C TYR A 61 7.12 -1.57 -8.91
N SER A 62 6.27 -1.01 -9.77
CA SER A 62 6.30 -1.29 -11.21
C SER A 62 7.51 -0.59 -11.87
N PRO A 63 8.13 -1.19 -12.90
CA PRO A 63 9.17 -0.54 -13.70
C PRO A 63 8.73 0.78 -14.34
N TRP A 64 7.43 0.95 -14.56
CA TRP A 64 6.87 2.17 -15.12
C TRP A 64 6.41 3.16 -14.05
N GLY A 65 6.80 2.97 -12.78
CA GLY A 65 6.47 3.85 -11.67
C GLY A 65 5.05 3.67 -11.10
N GLY A 66 4.28 2.73 -11.64
CA GLY A 66 2.97 2.33 -11.12
C GLY A 66 3.03 1.38 -9.91
N TYR A 67 1.91 0.70 -9.65
CA TYR A 67 1.77 -0.23 -8.53
C TYR A 67 2.29 -1.63 -8.86
N ASP A 68 2.81 -2.32 -7.84
CA ASP A 68 2.93 -3.77 -7.78
C ASP A 68 1.69 -4.31 -7.07
N LEU A 69 0.80 -4.92 -7.86
CA LEU A 69 -0.46 -5.50 -7.41
C LEU A 69 -0.24 -6.97 -7.04
N SER A 70 -0.96 -7.43 -6.01
CA SER A 70 -1.04 -8.86 -5.69
C SER A 70 -1.97 -9.55 -6.68
N HIS A 71 -1.60 -10.75 -7.14
CA HIS A 71 -2.47 -11.58 -8.00
C HIS A 71 -3.88 -11.80 -7.43
N THR A 72 -4.02 -11.79 -6.10
CA THR A 72 -5.32 -11.88 -5.41
C THR A 72 -6.29 -10.74 -5.76
N ALA A 73 -5.82 -9.63 -6.34
CA ALA A 73 -6.66 -8.55 -6.85
C ALA A 73 -7.45 -8.92 -8.11
N LEU A 74 -7.05 -10.01 -8.79
CA LEU A 74 -7.76 -10.58 -9.94
C LEU A 74 -8.96 -11.42 -9.50
N GLU A 75 -8.80 -12.18 -8.42
CA GLU A 75 -9.81 -13.11 -7.90
C GLU A 75 -10.95 -12.40 -7.17
N ARG A 76 -10.68 -11.21 -6.63
CA ARG A 76 -11.65 -10.45 -5.85
C ARG A 76 -12.39 -9.47 -6.77
N PRO A 77 -13.68 -9.69 -7.11
CA PRO A 77 -14.50 -8.58 -7.59
C PRO A 77 -14.45 -7.48 -6.52
N ALA A 78 -14.39 -6.22 -6.92
CA ALA A 78 -14.52 -5.11 -5.98
C ALA A 78 -15.77 -5.38 -5.15
N ALA A 79 -15.59 -5.76 -3.88
CA ALA A 79 -16.72 -6.10 -3.04
C ALA A 79 -17.67 -4.90 -3.14
N PRO A 80 -19.00 -5.11 -3.27
CA PRO A 80 -19.94 -4.04 -3.00
C PRO A 80 -19.46 -3.40 -1.69
N GLN A 81 -19.39 -2.07 -1.66
CA GLN A 81 -19.16 -1.36 -0.40
C GLN A 81 -20.37 -1.64 0.49
N VAL A 82 -20.44 -2.84 1.06
CA VAL A 82 -21.35 -3.14 2.15
C VAL A 82 -20.81 -2.24 3.26
N PRO A 83 -21.58 -1.25 3.72
CA PRO A 83 -21.18 -0.49 4.90
C PRO A 83 -20.90 -1.54 5.95
N SER A 84 -19.66 -1.60 6.43
CA SER A 84 -19.28 -2.60 7.41
C SER A 84 -20.24 -2.42 8.58
N ARG A 85 -21.02 -3.46 8.87
CA ARG A 85 -21.69 -3.63 10.17
C ARG A 85 -20.63 -3.99 11.22
N ALA A 86 -19.47 -3.34 11.16
CA ALA A 86 -18.65 -3.24 12.34
C ALA A 86 -19.47 -2.39 13.31
N PRO A 87 -19.64 -2.77 14.58
CA PRO A 87 -20.11 -1.82 15.56
C PRO A 87 -19.18 -0.63 15.46
N ARG A 88 -19.73 0.53 15.07
CA ARG A 88 -19.00 1.79 15.12
C ARG A 88 -18.52 1.89 16.56
N ARG A 89 -17.24 1.66 16.78
CA ARG A 89 -16.62 1.88 18.06
C ARG A 89 -16.61 3.39 18.20
N GLU A 90 -17.63 3.93 18.86
CA GLU A 90 -17.71 5.35 19.12
C GLU A 90 -16.40 5.75 19.79
N LEU A 91 -15.65 6.61 19.12
CA LEU A 91 -14.50 7.23 19.76
C LEU A 91 -15.09 8.04 20.91
N PRO A 92 -14.54 7.92 22.14
CA PRO A 92 -14.93 8.83 23.21
C PRO A 92 -14.76 10.27 22.69
N PRO A 93 -15.62 11.21 23.12
CA PRO A 93 -15.46 12.60 22.76
C PRO A 93 -14.04 13.03 23.05
N PHE A 94 -13.40 13.66 22.07
CA PHE A 94 -12.06 14.20 22.23
C PHE A 94 -12.08 15.18 23.40
N VAL A 95 -11.42 14.81 24.50
CA VAL A 95 -11.16 15.71 25.62
C VAL A 95 -9.79 16.32 25.37
N PRO A 96 -9.70 17.61 25.00
CA PRO A 96 -8.40 18.27 24.92
C PRO A 96 -7.76 18.24 26.30
N ALA A 97 -6.51 17.81 26.39
CA ALA A 97 -5.69 18.07 27.55
C ALA A 97 -5.66 19.60 27.74
N SER A 98 -6.00 20.03 28.96
CA SER A 98 -6.15 21.40 29.46
C SER A 98 -5.56 22.50 28.57
N GLN A 99 -6.38 23.52 28.28
CA GLN A 99 -5.96 24.71 27.55
C GLN A 99 -4.68 25.33 28.16
N PRO A 100 -3.76 25.86 27.33
CA PRO A 100 -2.62 26.61 27.82
C PRO A 100 -3.14 27.94 28.38
N GLY A 101 -3.26 28.05 29.70
CA GLY A 101 -3.76 29.29 30.30
C GLY A 101 -4.12 29.29 31.77
N GLN A 102 -3.84 28.24 32.54
CA GLN A 102 -3.97 28.31 34.00
C GLN A 102 -2.59 28.43 34.64
N SER A 103 -2.08 29.67 34.66
CA SER A 103 -1.05 30.07 35.62
C SER A 103 -1.66 30.00 37.03
N SER A 104 -1.20 29.07 37.86
CA SER A 104 -1.50 29.12 39.29
C SER A 104 -0.76 30.30 39.93
N PRO A 105 -1.44 31.19 40.67
CA PRO A 105 -0.76 32.25 41.41
C PRO A 105 -0.11 31.71 42.68
N ALA A 106 1.18 32.00 42.80
CA ALA A 106 2.00 32.26 43.99
C ALA A 106 1.67 31.62 45.36
N GLY A 107 2.70 31.00 45.95
CA GLY A 107 2.96 31.13 47.38
C GLY A 107 3.72 29.96 48.01
N ARG A 108 4.98 30.16 48.41
CA ARG A 108 5.39 30.35 49.83
C ARG A 108 6.91 30.35 49.96
N ALA A 109 7.40 31.35 50.70
CA ALA A 109 8.79 31.67 50.96
C ALA A 109 9.60 30.55 51.63
N LEU A 110 10.89 30.52 51.30
CA LEU A 110 11.94 29.73 51.96
C LEU A 110 12.39 30.45 53.24
N SER A 111 12.35 29.73 54.37
CA SER A 111 13.18 30.00 55.54
C SER A 111 13.87 28.71 55.93
N GLN A 112 15.20 28.68 55.85
CA GLN A 112 16.16 28.38 56.91
C GLN A 112 17.52 28.93 56.46
#